data_AF-A0A2N5FC68-F1
#
_entry.id   AF-A0A2N5FC68-F1
#
_cell.length_a   1.000
_cell.length_b   1.000
_cell.length_c   1.000
_cell.angle_alpha   90.00
_cell.angle_beta   90.00
_cell.angle_gamma   90.00
#
_symmetry.space_group_name_H-M   'P 1'
#
loop_
_entity.id
_entity.type
_entity.pdbx_description
1 polymer ?
#
loop_
_entity_poly.entity_id
_entity_poly.type
_entity_poly.pdbx_seq_one_letter_code
_entity_poly.pdbx_strand_id
1 'polypeptide(L)'
;MNVKASYINLKYFFDCYYNQSYDDSLDVRFKDFIELENDSLIQKLKGEILQLEQVYIQKDLETWKRIEELVHDDSLRYLPYSFGEEFIRTAKKILN
;
A
#
# COMPACT_ATOMS: atom_id res chain seq x y z
N MET A 1 -14.31 -7.92 7.26
CA MET A 1 -12.91 -7.58 7.60
C MET A 1 -12.85 -6.19 8.23
N ASN A 2 -12.00 -5.96 9.24
CA ASN A 2 -11.75 -4.62 9.77
C ASN A 2 -10.58 -3.98 9.01
N VAL A 3 -10.87 -3.25 7.94
CA VAL A 3 -9.89 -2.65 7.02
C VAL A 3 -8.86 -1.79 7.77
N LYS A 4 -9.31 -0.97 8.74
CA LYS A 4 -8.40 -0.09 9.51
C LYS A 4 -7.32 -0.86 10.26
N ALA A 5 -7.68 -1.98 10.87
CA ALA A 5 -6.72 -2.82 11.60
C ALA A 5 -5.85 -3.67 10.66
N SER A 6 -6.39 -4.09 9.51
CA SER A 6 -5.71 -4.96 8.55
C SER A 6 -4.72 -4.24 7.64
N TYR A 7 -4.84 -2.92 7.45
CA TYR A 7 -4.05 -2.15 6.50
C TYR A 7 -3.37 -0.92 7.12
N ILE A 8 -3.01 -1.01 8.40
CA ILE A 8 -2.42 0.12 9.13
C ILE A 8 -1.02 0.46 8.60
N ASN A 9 -0.25 -0.53 8.16
CA ASN A 9 1.11 -0.31 7.65
C ASN A 9 1.07 0.19 6.19
N LEU A 10 0.08 -0.23 5.41
CA LEU A 10 -0.23 0.32 4.09
C LEU A 10 -0.62 1.79 4.21
N LYS A 11 -1.48 2.14 5.18
CA LYS A 11 -1.81 3.54 5.45
C LYS A 11 -0.55 4.34 5.81
N TYR A 12 0.26 3.83 6.74
CA TYR A 12 1.52 4.47 7.12
C TYR A 12 2.45 4.71 5.91
N PHE A 13 2.57 3.74 5.00
CA PHE A 13 3.34 3.90 3.77
C PHE A 13 2.80 5.04 2.90
N PHE A 14 1.48 5.14 2.73
CA PHE A 14 0.86 6.23 1.99
C PHE A 14 1.06 7.58 2.66
N ASP A 15 0.89 7.66 3.98
CA ASP A 15 1.01 8.90 4.74
C ASP A 15 2.45 9.45 4.69
N CYS A 16 3.46 8.58 4.82
CA CYS A 16 4.85 8.99 5.05
C CYS A 16 5.75 8.91 3.81
N TYR A 17 5.47 8.00 2.87
CA TYR A 17 6.37 7.72 1.75
C TYR A 17 5.72 7.95 0.39
N TYR A 18 4.42 7.71 0.26
CA TYR A 18 3.71 7.78 -1.01
C TYR A 18 2.65 8.88 -1.06
N ASN A 19 2.80 9.93 -0.25
CA ASN A 19 1.96 11.13 -0.22
C ASN A 19 2.11 11.98 -1.51
N GLN A 20 1.10 12.77 -1.86
CA GLN A 20 1.07 13.68 -3.02
C GLN A 20 2.26 14.68 -3.07
N SER A 21 2.88 15.00 -1.92
CA SER A 21 4.07 15.88 -1.87
C SER A 21 5.33 15.27 -2.48
N TYR A 22 5.30 14.01 -2.89
CA TYR A 22 6.45 13.28 -3.40
C TYR A 22 6.30 12.99 -4.91
N ASP A 23 7.13 13.64 -5.74
CA ASP A 23 7.13 13.49 -7.21
C ASP A 23 7.85 12.23 -7.72
N ASP A 24 8.55 11.48 -6.86
CA ASP A 24 9.30 10.30 -7.29
C ASP A 24 8.41 9.07 -7.58
N SER A 25 9.00 8.11 -8.30
CA SER A 25 8.33 6.87 -8.69
C SER A 25 8.00 5.98 -7.48
N LEU A 26 6.98 5.13 -7.65
CA LEU A 26 6.58 4.15 -6.64
C LEU A 26 7.75 3.23 -6.23
N ASP A 27 8.62 2.86 -7.18
CA ASP A 27 9.82 2.06 -6.88
C ASP A 27 10.77 2.77 -5.91
N VAL A 28 10.98 4.08 -6.06
CA VAL A 28 11.84 4.87 -5.15
C VAL A 28 11.23 4.88 -3.75
N ARG A 29 9.92 5.03 -3.62
CA ARG A 29 9.26 5.08 -2.30
C ARG A 29 9.29 3.78 -1.54
N PHE A 30 9.16 2.65 -2.21
CA PHE A 30 9.38 1.37 -1.55
C PHE A 30 10.84 1.15 -1.15
N LYS A 31 11.82 1.66 -1.91
CA LYS A 31 13.23 1.60 -1.51
C LYS A 31 13.50 2.48 -0.29
N ASP A 32 13.02 3.71 -0.29
CA ASP A 32 13.13 4.62 0.87
C ASP A 32 12.54 3.96 2.12
N PHE A 33 11.38 3.30 1.99
CA PHE A 33 10.75 2.57 3.09
C PHE A 33 11.64 1.43 3.63
N ILE A 34 12.24 0.63 2.76
CA ILE A 34 13.15 -0.47 3.17
C ILE A 34 14.42 0.07 3.84
N GLU A 35 14.97 1.17 3.33
CA GLU A 35 16.22 1.74 3.85
C GLU A 35 16.05 2.42 5.21
N LEU A 36 14.85 2.96 5.48
CA LEU A 36 14.59 3.77 6.67
C LEU A 36 13.86 3.02 7.80
N GLU A 37 13.16 1.93 7.48
CA GLU A 37 12.34 1.20 8.46
C GLU A 37 12.98 -0.12 8.93
N ASN A 38 12.50 -0.62 10.06
CA ASN A 38 12.94 -1.90 10.60
C ASN A 38 12.27 -3.11 9.90
N ASP A 39 12.94 -4.25 9.95
CA ASP A 39 12.46 -5.51 9.36
C ASP A 39 11.04 -5.88 9.79
N SER A 40 10.62 -5.59 11.02
CA SER A 40 9.28 -5.92 11.50
C SER A 40 8.20 -5.17 10.74
N LEU A 41 8.39 -3.87 10.47
CA LEU A 41 7.47 -3.07 9.68
C LEU A 41 7.46 -3.50 8.21
N ILE A 42 8.63 -3.84 7.66
CA ILE A 42 8.76 -4.37 6.29
C ILE A 42 7.96 -5.67 6.14
N GLN A 43 8.11 -6.61 7.08
CA GLN A 43 7.36 -7.88 7.03
C GLN A 43 5.85 -7.68 7.22
N LYS A 44 5.43 -6.72 8.06
CA LYS A 44 4.01 -6.38 8.21
C LYS A 44 3.42 -5.82 6.92
N LEU A 45 4.07 -4.83 6.30
CA LEU A 45 3.62 -4.28 5.03
C LEU A 45 3.58 -5.36 3.94
N LYS A 46 4.59 -6.22 3.86
CA LYS A 46 4.60 -7.37 2.93
C LYS A 46 3.37 -8.27 3.12
N GLY A 47 3.00 -8.56 4.37
CA GLY A 47 1.79 -9.30 4.70
C GLY A 47 0.50 -8.60 4.25
N GLU A 48 0.40 -7.29 4.45
CA GLU A 48 -0.74 -6.50 4.00
C GLU A 48 -0.84 -6.42 2.47
N ILE A 49 0.30 -6.35 1.75
CA ILE A 49 0.33 -6.40 0.28
C ILE A 49 -0.18 -7.74 -0.26
N LEU A 50 0.14 -8.86 0.40
CA LEU A 50 -0.41 -10.17 0.02
C LEU A 50 -1.91 -10.25 0.24
N GLN A 51 -2.43 -9.62 1.30
CA GLN A 51 -3.88 -9.53 1.53
C GLN A 51 -4.55 -8.64 0.47
N LEU A 52 -3.92 -7.51 0.13
CA LEU A 52 -4.38 -6.61 -0.93
C LEU A 52 -4.44 -7.33 -2.29
N GLU A 53 -3.47 -8.18 -2.59
CA GLU A 53 -3.46 -9.03 -3.78
C GLU A 53 -4.65 -9.99 -3.82
N GLN A 54 -5.02 -10.59 -2.68
CA GLN A 54 -6.22 -11.44 -2.62
C GLN A 54 -7.49 -10.66 -2.93
N VAL A 55 -7.64 -9.44 -2.38
CA VAL A 55 -8.78 -8.55 -2.66
C VAL A 55 -8.84 -8.22 -4.16
N TYR A 56 -7.69 -7.90 -4.77
CA TYR A 56 -7.59 -7.63 -6.20
C TYR A 56 -7.98 -8.84 -7.06
N ILE A 57 -7.43 -10.01 -6.78
CA ILE A 57 -7.71 -11.24 -7.56
C ILE A 57 -9.19 -11.64 -7.46
N GLN A 58 -9.79 -11.49 -6.28
CA GLN A 58 -11.20 -11.78 -6.05
C GLN A 58 -12.14 -10.73 -6.66
N LYS A 59 -11.60 -9.62 -7.17
CA LYS A 59 -12.37 -8.47 -7.67
C LYS A 59 -13.35 -7.94 -6.61
N ASP A 60 -12.95 -7.96 -5.35
CA ASP A 60 -13.75 -7.42 -4.25
C ASP A 60 -13.63 -5.89 -4.23
N LEU A 61 -14.42 -5.25 -5.10
CA LEU A 61 -14.42 -3.80 -5.29
C LEU A 61 -14.90 -3.04 -4.05
N GLU A 62 -15.79 -3.65 -3.24
CA GLU A 62 -16.29 -3.02 -2.02
C GLU A 62 -15.18 -2.93 -0.98
N THR A 63 -14.47 -4.03 -0.75
CA THR A 63 -13.31 -4.02 0.15
C THR A 63 -12.21 -3.12 -0.39
N TRP A 64 -11.93 -3.15 -1.69
CA TRP A 64 -10.93 -2.26 -2.30
C TRP A 64 -11.24 -0.79 -2.04
N LYS A 65 -12.49 -0.36 -2.28
CA LYS A 65 -12.92 1.02 -2.05
C LYS A 65 -12.69 1.45 -0.60
N ARG A 66 -12.95 0.57 0.37
CA ARG A 66 -12.71 0.86 1.79
C ARG A 66 -11.22 0.97 2.13
N ILE A 67 -10.36 0.23 1.44
CA ILE A 67 -8.90 0.34 1.56
C ILE A 67 -8.42 1.66 0.94
N GLU A 68 -8.95 2.01 -0.24
CA GLU A 68 -8.67 3.28 -0.91
C GLU A 68 -9.07 4.48 -0.03
N GLU A 69 -10.27 4.47 0.54
CA GLU A 69 -10.74 5.49 1.50
C GLU A 69 -9.79 5.60 2.72
N LEU A 70 -9.28 4.48 3.22
CA LEU A 70 -8.34 4.48 4.35
C LEU A 70 -7.00 5.17 4.02
N VAL A 71 -6.41 4.83 2.87
CA VAL A 71 -5.10 5.38 2.48
C VAL A 71 -5.20 6.81 1.99
N HIS A 72 -6.36 7.21 1.47
CA HIS A 72 -6.59 8.56 0.97
C HIS A 72 -6.75 9.61 2.09
N ASP A 73 -7.26 9.20 3.26
CA ASP A 73 -7.68 10.09 4.36
C ASP A 73 -6.61 11.17 4.71
N ASP A 74 -5.32 10.78 4.74
CA ASP A 74 -4.21 11.71 5.06
C ASP A 74 -3.16 11.86 3.93
N SER A 75 -3.08 10.95 2.95
CA SER A 75 -2.02 10.98 1.92
C SER A 75 -2.36 11.80 0.67
N LEU A 76 -3.62 12.22 0.51
CA LEU A 76 -4.20 12.85 -0.68
C LEU A 76 -3.99 12.09 -2.00
N ARG A 77 -3.35 10.91 -1.96
CA ARG A 77 -3.13 10.05 -3.11
C ARG A 77 -4.22 8.99 -3.15
N TYR A 78 -4.58 8.61 -4.37
CA TYR A 78 -5.57 7.57 -4.60
C TYR A 78 -4.87 6.25 -4.90
N LEU A 79 -5.51 5.16 -4.50
CA LEU A 79 -5.18 3.80 -4.91
C LEU A 79 -6.36 3.25 -5.72
N PRO A 80 -6.62 3.78 -6.93
CA PRO A 80 -7.75 3.32 -7.71
C PRO A 80 -7.54 1.87 -8.12
N TYR A 81 -8.62 1.11 -8.21
CA TYR A 81 -8.56 -0.32 -8.55
C TYR A 81 -7.78 -0.59 -9.85
N SER A 82 -7.90 0.29 -10.86
CA SER A 82 -7.17 0.19 -12.13
C SER A 82 -5.64 0.30 -12.00
N PHE A 83 -5.15 0.92 -10.93
CA PHE A 83 -3.72 1.01 -10.61
C PHE A 83 -3.25 -0.10 -9.65
N GLY A 84 -4.19 -0.85 -9.06
CA GLY A 84 -3.91 -1.85 -8.04
C GLY A 84 -2.90 -2.91 -8.46
N GLU A 85 -3.00 -3.41 -9.69
CA GLU A 85 -2.05 -4.40 -10.23
C GLU A 85 -0.63 -3.87 -10.28
N GLU A 86 -0.44 -2.66 -10.80
CA GLU A 86 0.89 -2.05 -10.89
C GLU A 86 1.46 -1.83 -9.50
N PHE A 87 0.65 -1.29 -8.58
CA PHE A 87 1.05 -1.07 -7.20
C PHE A 87 1.51 -2.35 -6.50
N ILE A 88 0.68 -3.40 -6.54
CA ILE A 88 0.96 -4.70 -5.91
C ILE A 88 2.22 -5.32 -6.52
N ARG A 89 2.35 -5.30 -7.85
CA ARG A 89 3.51 -5.87 -8.55
C ARG A 89 4.80 -5.17 -8.15
N THR A 90 4.80 -3.84 -8.11
CA THR A 90 5.98 -3.06 -7.70
C THR A 90 6.32 -3.30 -6.24
N ALA A 91 5.32 -3.30 -5.35
CA ALA A 91 5.50 -3.62 -3.94
C ALA A 91 6.13 -5.00 -3.74
N LYS A 92 5.58 -6.03 -4.39
CA LYS A 92 6.09 -7.42 -4.31
C LYS A 92 7.48 -7.59 -4.90
N LYS A 93 7.84 -6.80 -5.92
CA LYS A 93 9.20 -6.83 -6.50
C LYS A 93 10.24 -6.30 -5.53
N ILE A 94 9.91 -5.27 -4.75
CA ILE A 94 10.86 -4.53 -3.92
C ILE A 94 10.90 -5.04 -2.49
N LEU A 95 9.75 -5.38 -1.91
CA LEU A 95 9.64 -5.93 -0.55
C LEU A 95 10.02 -7.43 -0.46
N ASN A 96 10.51 -8.03 -1.55
CA ASN A 96 10.75 -9.48 -1.59
C ASN A 96 12.06 -9.89 -0.92
#